data_AF-A0A2T2VDD9-F1
#
_entry.id   AF-A0A2T2VDD9-F1
#
_cell.length_a   1.000
_cell.length_b   1.000
_cell.length_c   1.000
_cell.angle_alpha   90.00
_cell.angle_beta   90.00
_cell.angle_gamma   90.00
#
_symmetry.space_group_name_H-M   'P 1'
#
loop_
_entity.id
_entity.type
_entity.pdbx_description
1 polymer ?
#
loop_
_entity_poly.entity_id
_entity_poly.type
_entity_poly.pdbx_seq_one_letter_code
_entity_poly.pdbx_strand_id
1 'polypeptide(L)'
;MGNVIGIDLGTTNSVVAVMEGDDPDVIENAEGSRTTPSVVAYKDDGERLVGAPAKRQAITNPERTVSSIKRFMGRFYNEVEDEIEEVPYEVVRGDNDTARVKIDDREYTPQEISAVVLQKLKQTAEEYLGQEVTDAVITVPAYFNDAQRKATQEAGEIAGLNVERIINEPTAASLAYGLDDESDQVVAVYDLGGGTYDISILELGDGVFEVNATYGDTHLGGDDFDKRLIDHIADEFKQDTGIDLRDDPMALQRLKEAAEEAKIELSSATTTTINLPFITATDEGPQHLNMDINRATFEQLIGDLVDKTVPQMEKALDESGHSKSDVDEVILVGGSTRVPLVQETVEDFFGQDVNKSVNPDEVVSLGAAIQGGVLSGDVDDVLLLDV
;
A
#
# COMPACT_ATOMS: atom_id res chain seq x y z
N MET A 1 -26.05 12.60 12.53
CA MET A 1 -25.23 11.39 12.33
C MET A 1 -23.78 11.85 12.37
N GLY A 2 -22.86 11.00 12.82
CA GLY A 2 -21.43 11.32 12.75
C GLY A 2 -20.97 11.32 11.29
N ASN A 3 -19.84 11.97 10.99
CA ASN A 3 -19.26 11.91 9.66
C ASN A 3 -18.72 10.50 9.41
N VAL A 4 -19.09 9.89 8.27
CA VAL A 4 -18.50 8.63 7.82
C VAL A 4 -17.14 8.96 7.20
N ILE A 5 -16.05 8.48 7.81
CA ILE A 5 -14.70 8.76 7.32
C ILE A 5 -14.30 7.75 6.23
N GLY A 6 -13.57 8.21 5.22
CA GLY A 6 -12.94 7.34 4.22
C GLY A 6 -11.54 6.98 4.63
N ILE A 7 -11.22 5.69 4.75
CA ILE A 7 -9.89 5.22 5.11
C ILE A 7 -9.31 4.38 3.99
N ASP A 8 -8.19 4.84 3.44
CA ASP A 8 -7.29 3.98 2.69
C ASP A 8 -6.33 3.26 3.65
N LEU A 9 -6.51 1.95 3.84
CA LEU A 9 -5.64 1.12 4.68
C LEU A 9 -4.59 0.43 3.80
N GLY A 10 -3.55 1.14 3.38
CA GLY A 10 -2.53 0.58 2.50
C GLY A 10 -1.46 -0.27 3.21
N THR A 11 -0.71 -1.06 2.43
CA THR A 11 0.39 -1.91 2.90
C THR A 11 1.52 -1.10 3.55
N THR A 12 1.91 0.00 2.89
CA THR A 12 3.04 0.85 3.32
C THR A 12 2.57 2.10 4.04
N ASN A 13 1.54 2.77 3.50
CA ASN A 13 0.97 3.99 4.04
C ASN A 13 -0.55 3.86 4.09
N SER A 14 -1.16 4.54 5.04
CA SER A 14 -2.60 4.68 5.17
C SER A 14 -2.99 6.16 5.15
N VAL A 15 -4.18 6.45 4.65
CA VAL A 15 -4.70 7.81 4.46
C VAL A 15 -6.13 7.88 4.96
N VAL A 16 -6.52 9.01 5.56
CA VAL A 16 -7.89 9.24 6.01
C VAL A 16 -8.42 10.53 5.42
N ALA A 17 -9.65 10.47 4.90
CA ALA A 17 -10.34 11.58 4.27
C ALA A 17 -11.77 11.71 4.81
N VAL A 18 -12.35 12.88 4.62
CA VAL A 18 -13.72 13.23 5.02
C VAL A 18 -14.40 14.04 3.92
N MET A 19 -15.73 14.04 3.93
CA MET A 19 -16.51 15.02 3.16
C MET A 19 -16.59 16.34 3.93
N GLU A 20 -16.18 17.43 3.30
CA GLU A 20 -16.36 18.80 3.78
C GLU A 20 -17.44 19.52 2.96
N GLY A 21 -18.70 19.25 3.30
CA GLY A 21 -19.81 19.63 2.42
C GLY A 21 -19.82 18.70 1.22
N ASP A 22 -19.71 19.26 0.02
CA ASP A 22 -19.75 18.52 -1.25
C ASP A 22 -18.36 18.03 -1.70
N ASP A 23 -17.28 18.55 -1.10
CA ASP A 23 -15.90 18.27 -1.51
C ASP A 23 -15.21 17.27 -0.54
N PRO A 24 -14.53 16.21 -1.03
CA PRO A 24 -13.70 15.36 -0.19
C PRO A 24 -12.33 16.01 0.09
N ASP A 25 -11.81 15.88 1.31
CA ASP A 25 -10.43 16.27 1.64
C ASP A 25 -9.73 15.24 2.54
N VAL A 26 -8.41 15.10 2.34
CA VAL A 26 -7.54 14.26 3.18
C VAL A 26 -7.08 15.05 4.40
N ILE A 27 -7.08 14.38 5.55
CA ILE A 27 -6.71 14.97 6.82
C ILE A 27 -5.21 14.79 7.08
N GLU A 28 -4.54 15.86 7.48
CA GLU A 28 -3.17 15.79 8.00
C GLU A 28 -3.14 15.13 9.39
N ASN A 29 -2.23 14.18 9.59
CA ASN A 29 -1.99 13.59 10.90
C ASN A 29 -1.28 14.55 11.86
N ALA A 30 -1.17 14.16 13.13
CA ALA A 30 -0.50 14.94 14.18
C ALA A 30 0.98 15.25 13.87
N GLU A 31 1.60 14.53 12.93
CA GLU A 31 2.95 14.75 12.45
C GLU A 31 3.04 15.72 11.25
N GLY A 32 1.91 16.25 10.78
CA GLY A 32 1.82 17.20 9.65
C GLY A 32 1.93 16.54 8.28
N SER A 33 1.66 15.24 8.18
CA SER A 33 1.68 14.48 6.92
C SER A 33 0.26 14.05 6.54
N ARG A 34 -0.06 14.10 5.24
CA ARG A 34 -1.32 13.60 4.69
C ARG A 34 -1.37 12.07 4.62
N THR A 35 -0.22 11.41 4.74
CA THR A 35 -0.12 9.95 4.84
C THR A 35 0.46 9.52 6.18
N THR A 36 0.03 8.36 6.68
CA THR A 36 0.53 7.74 7.92
C THR A 36 1.16 6.39 7.57
N PRO A 37 2.45 6.15 7.86
CA PRO A 37 3.05 4.83 7.65
C PRO A 37 2.25 3.74 8.36
N SER A 38 1.98 2.63 7.67
CA SER A 38 1.27 1.45 8.20
C SER A 38 2.22 0.60 9.06
N VAL A 39 2.79 1.23 10.09
CA VAL A 39 3.83 0.67 10.95
C VAL A 39 3.41 0.78 12.41
N VAL A 40 3.53 -0.31 13.15
CA VAL A 40 3.23 -0.40 14.59
C VAL A 40 4.46 -0.91 15.32
N ALA A 41 4.89 -0.23 16.38
CA ALA A 41 6.01 -0.68 17.20
C ALA A 41 5.62 -0.85 18.66
N TYR A 42 6.16 -1.88 19.30
CA TYR A 42 5.96 -2.20 20.71
C TYR A 42 7.24 -1.90 21.50
N LYS A 43 7.15 -1.00 22.48
CA LYS A 43 8.25 -0.67 23.39
C LYS A 43 8.29 -1.62 24.60
N ASP A 44 9.43 -1.65 25.27
CA ASP A 44 9.67 -2.43 26.50
C ASP A 44 8.68 -2.11 27.63
N ASP A 45 8.19 -0.88 27.71
CA ASP A 45 7.25 -0.42 28.74
C ASP A 45 5.78 -0.71 28.39
N GLY A 46 5.53 -1.36 27.26
CA GLY A 46 4.20 -1.67 26.74
C GLY A 46 3.55 -0.54 25.95
N GLU A 47 4.23 0.60 25.76
CA GLU A 47 3.76 1.66 24.87
C GLU A 47 3.75 1.17 23.41
N ARG A 48 2.69 1.52 22.68
CA ARG A 48 2.58 1.30 21.23
C ARG A 48 2.82 2.60 20.49
N LEU A 49 3.75 2.58 19.54
CA LEU A 49 3.94 3.65 18.57
C LEU A 49 3.27 3.27 17.26
N VAL A 50 2.75 4.26 16.53
CA VAL A 50 2.08 4.06 15.23
C VAL A 50 2.56 5.14 14.26
N GLY A 51 2.73 4.80 12.99
CA GLY A 51 3.09 5.78 11.96
C GLY A 51 4.57 6.18 11.98
N ALA A 52 4.84 7.45 11.70
CA ALA A 52 6.21 7.96 11.62
C ALA A 52 7.05 7.74 12.91
N PRO A 53 6.49 7.87 14.13
CA PRO A 53 7.21 7.47 15.35
C PRO A 53 7.62 5.99 15.38
N ALA A 54 6.78 5.07 14.90
CA ALA A 54 7.09 3.65 14.84
C ALA A 54 8.17 3.36 13.78
N LYS A 55 8.02 3.92 12.57
CA LYS A 55 9.00 3.80 11.47
C LYS A 55 10.39 4.28 11.92
N ARG A 56 10.48 5.43 12.61
CA ARG A 56 11.76 6.01 13.07
C ARG A 56 12.58 5.14 14.02
N GLN A 57 11.95 4.26 14.80
CA GLN A 57 12.66 3.39 15.75
C GLN A 57 12.86 1.96 15.25
N ALA A 58 12.38 1.64 14.04
CA ALA A 58 12.48 0.31 13.45
C ALA A 58 13.92 -0.19 13.41
N ILE A 59 14.89 0.67 13.04
CA ILE A 59 16.33 0.36 13.04
C ILE A 59 16.83 -0.27 14.35
N THR A 60 16.37 0.26 15.49
CA THR A 60 16.85 -0.15 16.82
C THR A 60 15.94 -1.16 17.51
N ASN A 61 14.78 -1.45 16.93
CA ASN A 61 13.78 -2.36 17.48
C ASN A 61 13.08 -3.18 16.37
N PRO A 62 13.85 -3.84 15.48
CA PRO A 62 13.28 -4.39 14.24
C PRO A 62 12.32 -5.55 14.51
N GLU A 63 12.62 -6.41 15.49
CA GLU A 63 11.79 -7.58 15.83
C GLU A 63 10.44 -7.21 16.46
N ARG A 64 10.30 -5.99 17.01
CA ARG A 64 9.05 -5.48 17.61
C ARG A 64 8.42 -4.34 16.84
N THR A 65 8.84 -4.15 15.59
CA THR A 65 8.28 -3.14 14.69
C THR A 65 7.67 -3.84 13.49
N VAL A 66 6.35 -3.80 13.40
CA VAL A 66 5.57 -4.49 12.40
C VAL A 66 5.20 -3.52 11.29
N SER A 67 5.62 -3.82 10.06
CA SER A 67 5.27 -3.13 8.81
C SER A 67 4.69 -4.15 7.82
N SER A 68 4.12 -3.71 6.70
CA SER A 68 3.64 -4.58 5.61
C SER A 68 2.62 -5.66 6.06
N ILE A 69 1.95 -5.44 7.20
CA ILE A 69 1.06 -6.44 7.81
C ILE A 69 -0.12 -6.81 6.91
N LYS A 70 -0.51 -5.90 6.00
CA LYS A 70 -1.57 -6.11 5.01
C LYS A 70 -1.29 -7.33 4.12
N ARG A 71 -0.02 -7.67 3.85
CA ARG A 71 0.35 -8.88 3.08
C ARG A 71 -0.04 -10.19 3.79
N PHE A 72 -0.24 -10.17 5.10
CA PHE A 72 -0.63 -11.33 5.93
C PHE A 72 -2.13 -11.37 6.23
N MET A 73 -2.89 -10.32 5.90
CA MET A 73 -4.32 -10.21 6.24
C MET A 73 -5.12 -11.33 5.60
N GLY A 74 -5.85 -12.10 6.42
CA GLY A 74 -6.76 -13.15 5.96
C GLY A 74 -6.10 -14.37 5.29
N ARG A 75 -4.78 -14.54 5.45
CA ARG A 75 -4.01 -15.63 4.82
C ARG A 75 -3.63 -16.75 5.78
N PHE A 76 -3.42 -17.92 5.21
CA PHE A 76 -2.76 -19.03 5.90
C PHE A 76 -1.24 -18.85 5.91
N TYR A 77 -0.59 -19.41 6.92
CA TYR A 77 0.85 -19.34 7.15
C TYR A 77 1.66 -19.90 5.97
N ASN A 78 1.15 -20.96 5.33
CA ASN A 78 1.80 -21.60 4.19
C ASN A 78 1.59 -20.85 2.85
N GLU A 79 0.80 -19.77 2.84
CA GLU A 79 0.58 -18.93 1.65
C GLU A 79 1.50 -17.70 1.64
N VAL A 80 2.27 -17.49 2.71
CA VAL A 80 3.08 -16.27 2.92
C VAL A 80 4.53 -16.56 3.25
N GLU A 81 5.04 -17.72 2.84
CA GLU A 81 6.41 -18.15 3.15
C GLU A 81 7.45 -17.14 2.63
N ASP A 82 7.22 -16.58 1.43
CA ASP A 82 8.10 -15.57 0.84
C ASP A 82 8.08 -14.26 1.65
N GLU A 83 6.90 -13.77 2.05
CA GLU A 83 6.78 -12.56 2.89
C GLU A 83 7.37 -12.73 4.28
N ILE A 84 7.35 -13.96 4.84
CA ILE A 84 7.95 -14.24 6.15
C ILE A 84 9.47 -14.01 6.10
N GLU A 85 10.13 -14.35 5.01
CA GLU A 85 11.58 -14.12 4.82
C GLU A 85 11.91 -12.63 4.64
N GLU A 86 10.92 -11.83 4.25
CA GLU A 86 11.06 -10.40 3.94
C GLU A 86 10.87 -9.49 5.15
N VAL A 87 10.52 -10.00 6.34
CA VAL A 87 10.21 -9.19 7.52
C VAL A 87 11.14 -9.51 8.70
N PRO A 88 11.54 -8.51 9.51
CA PRO A 88 12.45 -8.75 10.63
C PRO A 88 11.75 -9.32 11.89
N TYR A 89 10.44 -9.22 11.97
CA TYR A 89 9.66 -9.70 13.11
C TYR A 89 9.26 -11.17 12.96
N GLU A 90 9.05 -11.85 14.09
CA GLU A 90 8.71 -13.28 14.09
C GLU A 90 7.26 -13.50 13.63
N VAL A 91 7.09 -14.19 12.50
CA VAL A 91 5.79 -14.71 12.05
C VAL A 91 5.68 -16.18 12.42
N VAL A 92 4.63 -16.54 13.14
CA VAL A 92 4.38 -17.90 13.63
C VAL A 92 3.08 -18.46 13.08
N ARG A 93 3.03 -19.79 13.04
CA ARG A 93 1.83 -20.54 12.65
C ARG A 93 0.87 -20.60 13.83
N GLY A 94 -0.23 -19.87 13.74
CA GLY A 94 -1.29 -19.85 14.74
C GLY A 94 -2.32 -20.98 14.56
N ASP A 95 -3.40 -20.88 15.34
CA ASP A 95 -4.57 -21.77 15.22
C ASP A 95 -5.15 -21.76 13.79
N ASN A 96 -5.62 -22.91 13.31
CA ASN A 96 -6.16 -23.09 11.96
C ASN A 96 -5.22 -22.63 10.83
N ASP A 97 -3.92 -22.73 11.04
CA ASP A 97 -2.88 -22.36 10.08
C ASP A 97 -2.87 -20.87 9.73
N THR A 98 -3.42 -19.98 10.56
CA THR A 98 -3.35 -18.53 10.33
C THR A 98 -1.94 -18.00 10.54
N ALA A 99 -1.49 -17.06 9.70
CA ALA A 99 -0.27 -16.30 9.98
C ALA A 99 -0.49 -15.35 11.17
N ARG A 100 0.42 -15.36 12.15
CA ARG A 100 0.39 -14.48 13.34
C ARG A 100 1.74 -13.84 13.58
N VAL A 101 1.74 -12.62 14.10
CA VAL A 101 2.97 -11.93 14.49
C VAL A 101 3.20 -12.14 15.98
N LYS A 102 4.35 -12.70 16.35
CA LYS A 102 4.69 -12.95 17.74
C LYS A 102 5.58 -11.82 18.26
N ILE A 103 5.06 -11.09 19.24
CA ILE A 103 5.80 -10.06 19.98
C ILE A 103 5.87 -10.51 21.43
N ASP A 104 7.09 -10.82 21.88
CA ASP A 104 7.36 -11.40 23.19
C ASP A 104 6.53 -12.68 23.44
N ASP A 105 5.68 -12.70 24.47
CA ASP A 105 4.84 -13.83 24.85
C ASP A 105 3.44 -13.81 24.20
N ARG A 106 3.15 -12.84 23.32
CA ARG A 106 1.83 -12.69 22.69
C ARG A 106 1.88 -12.83 21.17
N GLU A 107 0.96 -13.62 20.66
CA GLU A 107 0.67 -13.76 19.23
C GLU A 107 -0.48 -12.82 18.85
N TYR A 108 -0.20 -11.89 17.94
CA TYR A 108 -1.16 -10.94 17.39
C TYR A 108 -1.64 -11.42 16.03
N THR A 109 -2.93 -11.26 15.76
CA THR A 109 -3.45 -11.42 14.40
C THR A 109 -3.09 -10.20 13.54
N PRO A 110 -2.99 -10.36 12.20
CA PRO A 110 -2.87 -9.23 11.28
C PRO A 110 -3.96 -8.16 11.48
N GLN A 111 -5.19 -8.58 11.83
CA GLN A 111 -6.31 -7.68 12.14
C GLN A 111 -6.02 -6.84 13.38
N GLU A 112 -5.48 -7.43 14.45
CA GLU A 112 -5.15 -6.70 15.67
C GLU A 112 -4.08 -5.63 15.42
N ILE A 113 -3.08 -5.91 14.59
CA ILE A 113 -2.05 -4.94 14.21
C ILE A 113 -2.66 -3.83 13.34
N SER A 114 -3.44 -4.20 12.31
CA SER A 114 -4.08 -3.24 11.40
C SER A 114 -5.07 -2.33 12.15
N ALA A 115 -5.77 -2.87 13.15
CA ALA A 115 -6.67 -2.10 14.01
C ALA A 115 -5.94 -0.98 14.77
N VAL A 116 -4.66 -1.18 15.13
CA VAL A 116 -3.85 -0.12 15.77
C VAL A 116 -3.57 1.03 14.81
N VAL A 117 -3.35 0.74 13.52
CA VAL A 117 -3.23 1.77 12.47
C VAL A 117 -4.57 2.49 12.30
N LEU A 118 -5.67 1.75 12.16
CA LEU A 118 -7.02 2.32 12.04
C LEU A 118 -7.40 3.19 13.25
N GLN A 119 -7.00 2.82 14.47
CA GLN A 119 -7.21 3.63 15.68
C GLN A 119 -6.50 4.99 15.59
N LYS A 120 -5.27 5.05 15.05
CA LYS A 120 -4.54 6.31 14.84
C LYS A 120 -5.21 7.18 13.77
N LEU A 121 -5.74 6.58 12.70
CA LEU A 121 -6.47 7.30 11.65
C LEU A 121 -7.81 7.84 12.17
N LYS A 122 -8.56 7.02 12.92
CA LYS A 122 -9.75 7.45 13.65
C LYS A 122 -9.45 8.63 14.56
N GLN A 123 -8.43 8.51 15.41
CA GLN A 123 -8.02 9.60 16.30
C GLN A 123 -7.69 10.88 15.53
N THR A 124 -6.99 10.75 14.39
CA THR A 124 -6.65 11.88 13.52
C THR A 124 -7.91 12.59 13.01
N ALA A 125 -8.91 11.83 12.56
CA ALA A 125 -10.18 12.39 12.13
C ALA A 125 -10.97 13.02 13.29
N GLU A 126 -10.97 12.41 14.48
CA GLU A 126 -11.63 12.96 15.67
C GLU A 126 -11.02 14.29 16.12
N GLU A 127 -9.69 14.40 16.10
CA GLU A 127 -8.95 15.62 16.43
C GLU A 127 -9.25 16.75 15.42
N TYR A 128 -9.34 16.40 14.13
CA TYR A 128 -9.69 17.33 13.06
C TYR A 128 -11.14 17.84 13.16
N LEU A 129 -12.09 16.91 13.31
CA LEU A 129 -13.53 17.23 13.34
C LEU A 129 -14.00 17.79 14.70
N GLY A 130 -13.23 17.59 15.77
CA GLY A 130 -13.59 18.01 17.12
C GLY A 130 -14.75 17.23 17.74
N GLN A 131 -15.02 16.02 17.23
CA GLN A 131 -16.09 15.12 17.68
C GLN A 131 -15.69 13.65 17.54
N GLU A 132 -16.40 12.76 18.23
CA GLU A 132 -16.20 11.30 18.12
C GLU A 132 -16.57 10.78 16.72
N VAL A 133 -15.76 9.87 16.19
CA VAL A 133 -15.97 9.22 14.89
C VAL A 133 -16.29 7.75 15.12
N THR A 134 -17.46 7.32 14.65
CA THR A 134 -17.92 5.94 14.82
C THR A 134 -17.97 5.15 13.54
N ASP A 135 -18.11 5.78 12.38
CA ASP A 135 -18.48 5.11 11.13
C ASP A 135 -17.39 5.34 10.07
N ALA A 136 -17.06 4.30 9.31
CA ALA A 136 -16.02 4.38 8.29
C ALA A 136 -16.32 3.52 7.05
N VAL A 137 -15.82 3.99 5.91
CA VAL A 137 -15.60 3.19 4.71
C VAL A 137 -14.11 2.85 4.66
N ILE A 138 -13.77 1.56 4.51
CA ILE A 138 -12.38 1.10 4.49
C ILE A 138 -12.07 0.42 3.16
N THR A 139 -10.92 0.75 2.57
CA THR A 139 -10.50 0.24 1.27
C THR A 139 -9.84 -1.14 1.37
N VAL A 140 -9.95 -1.92 0.30
CA VAL A 140 -9.19 -3.17 0.08
C VAL A 140 -8.80 -3.29 -1.39
N PRO A 141 -7.72 -4.03 -1.71
CA PRO A 141 -7.38 -4.38 -3.09
C PRO A 141 -8.55 -5.10 -3.76
N ALA A 142 -8.82 -4.81 -5.02
CA ALA A 142 -9.97 -5.39 -5.73
C ALA A 142 -9.89 -6.92 -5.76
N TYR A 143 -8.67 -7.45 -5.93
CA TYR A 143 -8.43 -8.89 -5.99
C TYR A 143 -8.36 -9.60 -4.62
N PHE A 144 -8.68 -8.91 -3.52
CA PHE A 144 -8.82 -9.55 -2.20
C PHE A 144 -9.98 -10.55 -2.18
N ASN A 145 -9.71 -11.74 -1.65
CA ASN A 145 -10.73 -12.77 -1.43
C ASN A 145 -11.59 -12.49 -0.17
N ASP A 146 -12.65 -13.28 0.00
CA ASP A 146 -13.60 -13.16 1.13
C ASP A 146 -12.94 -13.15 2.51
N ALA A 147 -11.89 -13.96 2.71
CA ALA A 147 -11.20 -14.04 4.00
C ALA A 147 -10.41 -12.75 4.30
N GLN A 148 -9.77 -12.18 3.29
CA GLN A 148 -8.99 -10.94 3.42
C GLN A 148 -9.90 -9.72 3.62
N ARG A 149 -11.03 -9.67 2.89
CA ARG A 149 -12.07 -8.63 3.07
C ARG A 149 -12.66 -8.69 4.48
N LYS A 150 -13.03 -9.89 4.93
CA LYS A 150 -13.55 -10.10 6.29
C LYS A 150 -12.52 -9.73 7.36
N ALA A 151 -11.27 -10.12 7.19
CA ALA A 151 -10.20 -9.75 8.12
C ALA A 151 -10.04 -8.22 8.21
N THR A 152 -10.17 -7.51 7.09
CA THR A 152 -10.10 -6.03 7.06
C THR A 152 -11.30 -5.40 7.78
N GLN A 153 -12.50 -5.93 7.56
CA GLN A 153 -13.69 -5.52 8.31
C GLN A 153 -13.53 -5.74 9.82
N GLU A 154 -13.05 -6.92 10.23
CA GLU A 154 -12.75 -7.23 11.63
C GLU A 154 -11.71 -6.26 12.24
N ALA A 155 -10.70 -5.85 11.47
CA ALA A 155 -9.73 -4.85 11.93
C ALA A 155 -10.40 -3.50 12.22
N GLY A 156 -11.35 -3.07 11.39
CA GLY A 156 -12.18 -1.88 11.64
C GLY A 156 -13.02 -2.00 12.91
N GLU A 157 -13.67 -3.15 13.11
CA GLU A 157 -14.46 -3.42 14.32
C GLU A 157 -13.59 -3.40 15.59
N ILE A 158 -12.40 -4.01 15.56
CA ILE A 158 -11.43 -3.99 16.67
C ILE A 158 -10.94 -2.55 16.93
N ALA A 159 -10.85 -1.72 15.89
CA ALA A 159 -10.50 -0.31 16.01
C ALA A 159 -11.63 0.56 16.62
N GLY A 160 -12.82 -0.01 16.81
CA GLY A 160 -13.99 0.71 17.31
C GLY A 160 -14.67 1.56 16.24
N LEU A 161 -14.61 1.10 14.98
CA LEU A 161 -15.35 1.66 13.85
C LEU A 161 -16.47 0.71 13.44
N ASN A 162 -17.64 1.26 13.16
CA ASN A 162 -18.67 0.61 12.37
C ASN A 162 -18.23 0.69 10.91
N VAL A 163 -17.91 -0.46 10.32
CA VAL A 163 -17.50 -0.53 8.91
C VAL A 163 -18.75 -0.53 8.05
N GLU A 164 -19.16 0.65 7.60
CA GLU A 164 -20.37 0.85 6.79
C GLU A 164 -20.23 0.20 5.40
N ARG A 165 -19.01 0.22 4.85
CA ARG A 165 -18.67 -0.46 3.60
C ARG A 165 -17.18 -0.79 3.52
N ILE A 166 -16.90 -1.96 2.97
CA ILE A 166 -15.59 -2.28 2.39
C ILE A 166 -15.68 -1.95 0.89
N ILE A 167 -14.81 -1.08 0.40
CA ILE A 167 -14.78 -0.65 -1.01
C ILE A 167 -13.47 -1.09 -1.67
N ASN A 168 -13.55 -1.44 -2.96
CA ASN A 168 -12.36 -1.75 -3.75
C ASN A 168 -11.54 -0.49 -4.00
N GLU A 169 -10.23 -0.58 -3.85
CA GLU A 169 -9.28 0.52 -4.08
C GLU A 169 -9.45 1.18 -5.47
N PRO A 170 -9.46 0.44 -6.59
CA PRO A 170 -9.65 1.05 -7.91
C PRO A 170 -11.04 1.68 -8.08
N THR A 171 -12.07 1.10 -7.46
CA THR A 171 -13.43 1.66 -7.46
C THR A 171 -13.52 2.96 -6.67
N ALA A 172 -12.81 3.05 -5.53
CA ALA A 172 -12.69 4.29 -4.79
C ALA A 172 -11.94 5.34 -5.63
N ALA A 173 -10.83 4.95 -6.27
CA ALA A 173 -10.08 5.86 -7.11
C ALA A 173 -10.91 6.41 -8.28
N SER A 174 -11.75 5.59 -8.92
CA SER A 174 -12.65 6.04 -9.99
C SER A 174 -13.72 7.01 -9.48
N LEU A 175 -14.26 6.81 -8.27
CA LEU A 175 -15.21 7.76 -7.66
C LEU A 175 -14.58 9.14 -7.49
N ALA A 176 -13.35 9.21 -6.97
CA ALA A 176 -12.65 10.48 -6.80
C ALA A 176 -12.28 11.15 -8.13
N TYR A 177 -12.01 10.36 -9.17
CA TYR A 177 -11.73 10.86 -10.50
C TYR A 177 -12.96 11.40 -11.22
N GLY A 178 -14.05 10.63 -11.21
CA GLY A 178 -15.24 10.89 -12.04
C GLY A 178 -16.35 11.68 -11.36
N LEU A 179 -16.18 12.13 -10.11
CA LEU A 179 -17.24 12.80 -9.34
C LEU A 179 -17.84 14.02 -10.08
N ASP A 180 -16.99 14.81 -10.72
CA ASP A 180 -17.38 16.06 -11.40
C ASP A 180 -17.60 15.89 -12.92
N ASP A 181 -17.49 14.67 -13.46
CA ASP A 181 -17.58 14.39 -14.89
C ASP A 181 -18.78 13.50 -15.22
N GLU A 182 -19.76 14.09 -15.93
CA GLU A 182 -20.97 13.38 -16.37
C GLU A 182 -20.78 12.63 -17.70
N SER A 183 -19.62 12.73 -18.36
CA SER A 183 -19.40 12.12 -19.67
C SER A 183 -19.21 10.61 -19.60
N ASP A 184 -19.77 9.91 -20.59
CA ASP A 184 -19.54 8.49 -20.80
C ASP A 184 -18.08 8.24 -21.18
N GLN A 185 -17.37 7.45 -20.38
CA GLN A 185 -15.95 7.13 -20.59
C GLN A 185 -15.60 5.73 -20.06
N VAL A 186 -14.67 5.07 -20.76
CA VAL A 186 -14.06 3.83 -20.29
C VAL A 186 -12.70 4.15 -19.68
N VAL A 187 -12.53 3.81 -18.40
CA VAL A 187 -11.33 4.11 -17.63
C VAL A 187 -10.61 2.83 -17.22
N ALA A 188 -9.29 2.81 -17.36
CA ALA A 188 -8.43 1.79 -16.79
C ALA A 188 -7.75 2.32 -15.53
N VAL A 189 -8.01 1.72 -14.37
CA VAL A 189 -7.34 2.05 -13.11
C VAL A 189 -6.24 1.02 -12.85
N TYR A 190 -4.99 1.44 -12.99
CA TYR A 190 -3.79 0.65 -12.68
C TYR A 190 -3.29 1.05 -11.29
N ASP A 191 -3.48 0.17 -10.31
CA ASP A 191 -3.05 0.37 -8.92
C ASP A 191 -1.86 -0.52 -8.61
N LEU A 192 -0.68 0.08 -8.38
CA LEU A 192 0.51 -0.62 -7.92
C LEU A 192 1.00 0.01 -6.61
N GLY A 193 0.58 -0.59 -5.51
CA GLY A 193 0.88 -0.16 -4.16
C GLY A 193 2.18 -0.74 -3.61
N GLY A 194 2.22 -0.85 -2.28
CA GLY A 194 3.34 -1.42 -1.53
C GLY A 194 3.42 -2.94 -1.54
N GLY A 195 2.29 -3.64 -1.69
CA GLY A 195 2.30 -5.12 -1.69
C GLY A 195 1.21 -5.77 -2.54
N THR A 196 0.44 -4.97 -3.27
CA THR A 196 -0.62 -5.46 -4.16
C THR A 196 -0.62 -4.67 -5.47
N TYR A 197 -1.03 -5.38 -6.52
CA TYR A 197 -1.26 -4.85 -7.85
C TYR A 197 -2.69 -5.18 -8.26
N ASP A 198 -3.45 -4.18 -8.72
CA ASP A 198 -4.77 -4.36 -9.34
C ASP A 198 -4.85 -3.58 -10.66
N ILE A 199 -5.61 -4.11 -11.60
CA ILE A 199 -6.06 -3.43 -12.82
C ILE A 199 -7.56 -3.63 -12.95
N SER A 200 -8.31 -2.54 -13.04
CA SER A 200 -9.75 -2.56 -13.27
C SER A 200 -10.12 -1.74 -14.50
N ILE A 201 -11.05 -2.27 -15.30
CA ILE A 201 -11.69 -1.55 -16.40
C ILE A 201 -13.09 -1.17 -15.94
N LEU A 202 -13.39 0.13 -16.02
CA LEU A 202 -14.66 0.69 -15.57
C LEU A 202 -15.31 1.53 -16.66
N GLU A 203 -16.63 1.49 -16.72
CA GLU A 203 -17.46 2.42 -17.48
C GLU A 203 -18.05 3.44 -16.51
N LEU A 204 -17.76 4.72 -16.76
CA LEU A 204 -18.25 5.86 -15.99
C LEU A 204 -19.17 6.70 -16.87
N GLY A 205 -20.31 7.17 -16.34
CA GLY A 205 -21.20 8.07 -17.07
C GLY A 205 -22.52 8.31 -16.35
N ASP A 206 -23.08 9.53 -16.45
CA ASP A 206 -24.36 9.92 -15.82
C ASP A 206 -24.46 9.52 -14.32
N GLY A 207 -23.35 9.63 -13.57
CA GLY A 207 -23.26 9.27 -12.14
C GLY A 207 -23.21 7.75 -11.86
N VAL A 208 -23.15 6.91 -12.89
CA VAL A 208 -22.98 5.46 -12.77
C VAL A 208 -21.50 5.09 -12.91
N PHE A 209 -21.03 4.24 -12.01
CA PHE A 209 -19.67 3.70 -11.99
C PHE A 209 -19.79 2.18 -12.01
N GLU A 210 -19.53 1.56 -13.16
CA GLU A 210 -19.64 0.10 -13.36
C GLU A 210 -18.26 -0.51 -13.56
N VAL A 211 -17.91 -1.50 -12.73
CA VAL A 211 -16.68 -2.28 -12.88
C VAL A 211 -16.96 -3.42 -13.86
N ASN A 212 -16.38 -3.37 -15.07
CA ASN A 212 -16.60 -4.41 -16.08
C ASN A 212 -15.69 -5.61 -15.86
N ALA A 213 -14.45 -5.40 -15.40
CA ALA A 213 -13.50 -6.47 -15.08
C ALA A 213 -12.43 -6.00 -14.10
N THR A 214 -11.95 -6.92 -13.25
CA THR A 214 -10.82 -6.68 -12.35
C THR A 214 -9.87 -7.87 -12.31
N TYR A 215 -8.57 -7.59 -12.36
CA TYR A 215 -7.50 -8.57 -12.26
C TYR A 215 -6.36 -7.99 -11.42
N GLY A 216 -5.51 -8.85 -10.89
CA GLY A 216 -4.40 -8.37 -10.06
C GLY A 216 -3.46 -9.46 -9.59
N ASP A 217 -2.56 -9.06 -8.71
CA ASP A 217 -1.69 -9.92 -7.93
C ASP A 217 -1.55 -9.36 -6.51
N THR A 218 -2.08 -10.12 -5.55
CA THR A 218 -2.08 -9.76 -4.12
C THR A 218 -0.74 -9.99 -3.40
N HIS A 219 0.32 -10.36 -4.14
CA HIS A 219 1.69 -10.55 -3.67
C HIS A 219 2.71 -9.81 -4.55
N LEU A 220 2.29 -8.72 -5.19
CA LEU A 220 3.14 -7.92 -6.08
C LEU A 220 3.01 -6.44 -5.73
N GLY A 221 4.11 -5.79 -5.36
CA GLY A 221 4.15 -4.35 -5.10
C GLY A 221 5.54 -3.82 -4.81
N GLY A 222 5.59 -2.64 -4.20
CA GLY A 222 6.81 -1.92 -3.88
C GLY A 222 7.77 -2.65 -2.94
N ASP A 223 7.26 -3.50 -2.04
CA ASP A 223 8.05 -4.33 -1.14
C ASP A 223 8.88 -5.37 -1.93
N ASP A 224 8.32 -5.93 -3.01
CA ASP A 224 9.05 -6.85 -3.89
C ASP A 224 10.13 -6.13 -4.69
N PHE A 225 9.91 -4.85 -5.03
CA PHE A 225 10.92 -4.02 -5.69
C PHE A 225 12.06 -3.71 -4.71
N ASP A 226 11.74 -3.41 -3.45
CA ASP A 226 12.72 -3.20 -2.39
C ASP A 226 13.55 -4.46 -2.17
N LYS A 227 12.92 -5.63 -2.13
CA LYS A 227 13.61 -6.92 -2.01
C LYS A 227 14.65 -7.13 -3.11
N ARG A 228 14.32 -6.85 -4.37
CA ARG A 228 15.28 -6.97 -5.49
C ARG A 228 16.51 -6.10 -5.29
N LEU A 229 16.31 -4.90 -4.76
CA LEU A 229 17.40 -3.98 -4.48
C LEU A 229 18.22 -4.41 -3.25
N ILE A 230 17.55 -4.85 -2.18
CA ILE A 230 18.17 -5.40 -0.97
C ILE A 230 19.06 -6.60 -1.32
N ASP A 231 18.54 -7.55 -2.09
CA ASP A 231 19.29 -8.75 -2.49
C ASP A 231 20.52 -8.39 -3.32
N HIS A 232 20.35 -7.49 -4.29
CA HIS A 232 21.48 -6.99 -5.09
C HIS A 232 22.57 -6.37 -4.21
N ILE A 233 22.20 -5.47 -3.31
CA ILE A 233 23.16 -4.78 -2.43
C ILE A 233 23.83 -5.76 -1.46
N ALA A 234 23.05 -6.68 -0.87
CA ALA A 234 23.56 -7.67 0.07
C ALA A 234 24.53 -8.66 -0.62
N ASP A 235 24.21 -9.10 -1.84
CA ASP A 235 25.04 -10.02 -2.60
C ASP A 235 26.37 -9.37 -3.03
N GLU A 236 26.34 -8.12 -3.48
CA GLU A 236 27.56 -7.35 -3.81
C GLU A 236 28.42 -7.11 -2.55
N PHE A 237 27.80 -6.71 -1.43
CA PHE A 237 28.52 -6.54 -0.16
C PHE A 237 29.14 -7.85 0.34
N LYS A 238 28.42 -8.97 0.18
CA LYS A 238 28.91 -10.31 0.52
C LYS A 238 30.04 -10.75 -0.41
N GLN A 239 29.98 -10.40 -1.69
CA GLN A 239 31.07 -10.68 -2.63
C GLN A 239 32.36 -9.96 -2.22
N ASP A 240 32.25 -8.70 -1.78
CA ASP A 240 33.40 -7.88 -1.39
C ASP A 240 33.96 -8.22 -0.01
N THR A 241 33.09 -8.53 0.95
CA THR A 241 33.47 -8.66 2.37
C THR A 241 33.37 -10.08 2.92
N GLY A 242 32.65 -10.97 2.24
CA GLY A 242 32.31 -12.31 2.71
C GLY A 242 31.17 -12.35 3.74
N ILE A 243 30.52 -11.21 4.04
CA ILE A 243 29.49 -11.07 5.07
C ILE A 243 28.12 -10.92 4.41
N ASP A 244 27.14 -11.71 4.84
CA ASP A 244 25.76 -11.52 4.43
C ASP A 244 25.04 -10.61 5.42
N LEU A 245 24.63 -9.42 4.97
CA LEU A 245 23.92 -8.46 5.83
C LEU A 245 22.51 -8.93 6.21
N ARG A 246 21.95 -9.91 5.49
CA ARG A 246 20.62 -10.47 5.77
C ARG A 246 20.61 -11.33 7.04
N ASP A 247 21.76 -11.81 7.48
CA ASP A 247 21.88 -12.63 8.70
C ASP A 247 21.84 -11.79 10.00
N ASP A 248 21.96 -10.46 9.91
CA ASP A 248 21.90 -9.53 11.04
C ASP A 248 20.61 -8.68 10.96
N PRO A 249 19.65 -8.84 11.89
CA PRO A 249 18.39 -8.12 11.85
C PRO A 249 18.52 -6.59 11.85
N MET A 250 19.51 -6.03 12.54
CA MET A 250 19.74 -4.58 12.56
C MET A 250 20.33 -4.09 11.25
N ALA A 251 21.28 -4.85 10.68
CA ALA A 251 21.85 -4.51 9.38
C ALA A 251 20.81 -4.63 8.26
N LEU A 252 20.00 -5.69 8.28
CA LEU A 252 18.91 -5.90 7.33
C LEU A 252 17.87 -4.78 7.40
N GLN A 253 17.47 -4.35 8.60
CA GLN A 253 16.52 -3.24 8.74
C GLN A 253 17.07 -1.93 8.17
N ARG A 254 18.34 -1.61 8.41
CA ARG A 254 18.99 -0.43 7.83
C ARG A 254 19.12 -0.53 6.31
N LEU A 255 19.37 -1.73 5.80
CA LEU A 255 19.45 -2.00 4.37
C LEU A 255 18.08 -1.83 3.70
N LYS A 256 17.00 -2.30 4.33
CA LYS A 256 15.62 -2.11 3.87
C LYS A 256 15.26 -0.64 3.72
N GLU A 257 15.50 0.16 4.75
CA GLU A 257 15.23 1.60 4.71
C GLU A 257 16.03 2.30 3.61
N ALA A 258 17.31 1.97 3.48
CA ALA A 258 18.15 2.56 2.44
C ALA A 258 17.77 2.12 1.02
N ALA A 259 17.29 0.89 0.85
CA ALA A 259 16.80 0.38 -0.43
C ALA A 259 15.49 1.06 -0.85
N GLU A 260 14.52 1.19 0.08
CA GLU A 260 13.28 1.93 -0.17
C GLU A 260 13.56 3.39 -0.56
N GLU A 261 14.43 4.07 0.19
CA GLU A 261 14.86 5.44 -0.13
C GLU A 261 15.54 5.53 -1.50
N ALA A 262 16.46 4.61 -1.81
CA ALA A 262 17.13 4.56 -3.11
C ALA A 262 16.16 4.33 -4.27
N LYS A 263 15.18 3.43 -4.12
CA LYS A 263 14.10 3.19 -5.10
C LYS A 263 13.31 4.48 -5.37
N ILE A 264 12.90 5.18 -4.31
CA ILE A 264 12.14 6.42 -4.41
C ILE A 264 12.98 7.51 -5.09
N GLU A 265 14.24 7.68 -4.70
CA GLU A 265 15.15 8.66 -5.32
C GLU A 265 15.35 8.37 -6.82
N LEU A 266 15.56 7.10 -7.20
CA LEU A 266 15.75 6.67 -8.58
C LEU A 266 14.52 6.87 -9.47
N SER A 267 13.33 7.09 -8.88
CA SER A 267 12.13 7.48 -9.63
C SER A 267 12.24 8.90 -10.22
N SER A 268 13.13 9.74 -9.69
CA SER A 268 13.37 11.10 -10.18
C SER A 268 14.81 11.33 -10.66
N ALA A 269 15.80 10.73 -10.00
CA ALA A 269 17.21 10.79 -10.35
C ALA A 269 17.65 9.61 -11.22
N THR A 270 18.75 9.77 -11.96
CA THR A 270 19.34 8.66 -12.74
C THR A 270 20.31 7.81 -11.93
N THR A 271 20.73 8.29 -10.75
CA THR A 271 21.69 7.63 -9.86
C THR A 271 21.43 8.07 -8.41
N THR A 272 21.73 7.18 -7.47
CA THR A 272 21.75 7.43 -6.03
C THR A 272 22.97 6.73 -5.41
N THR A 273 23.35 7.15 -4.20
CA THR A 273 24.45 6.56 -3.44
C THR A 273 23.91 6.04 -2.11
N ILE A 274 23.99 4.72 -1.91
CA ILE A 274 23.67 4.09 -0.64
C ILE A 274 24.91 4.14 0.24
N ASN A 275 24.81 4.85 1.36
CA ASN A 275 25.92 5.04 2.30
C ASN A 275 25.51 4.69 3.74
N LEU A 276 25.80 3.45 4.15
CA LEU A 276 25.54 2.95 5.50
C LEU A 276 26.86 2.75 6.25
N PRO A 277 27.32 3.74 7.01
CA PRO A 277 28.52 3.58 7.83
C PRO A 277 28.26 2.66 9.03
N PHE A 278 29.27 1.90 9.45
CA PHE A 278 29.16 0.97 10.58
C PHE A 278 27.99 0.00 10.40
N ILE A 279 27.82 -0.54 9.18
CA ILE A 279 26.70 -1.43 8.87
C ILE A 279 26.82 -2.78 9.59
N THR A 280 28.06 -3.26 9.75
CA THR A 280 28.38 -4.45 10.54
C THR A 280 29.82 -4.34 11.08
N ALA A 281 30.29 -5.33 11.83
CA ALA A 281 31.65 -5.37 12.37
C ALA A 281 32.28 -6.76 12.24
N THR A 282 33.60 -6.77 12.08
CA THR A 282 34.44 -7.97 12.00
C THR A 282 35.58 -7.89 13.01
N ASP A 283 36.35 -8.97 13.16
CA ASP A 283 37.60 -8.97 13.94
C ASP A 283 38.62 -7.93 13.44
N GLU A 284 38.54 -7.53 12.16
CA GLU A 284 39.41 -6.51 11.55
C GLU A 284 38.91 -5.08 11.80
N GLY A 285 37.67 -4.92 12.28
CA GLY A 285 37.07 -3.62 12.58
C GLY A 285 35.65 -3.45 11.99
N PRO A 286 35.09 -2.24 12.14
CA PRO A 286 33.78 -1.90 11.58
C PRO A 286 33.81 -1.89 10.05
N GLN A 287 32.73 -2.34 9.44
CA GLN A 287 32.51 -2.34 7.99
C GLN A 287 31.50 -1.26 7.61
N HIS A 288 31.60 -0.77 6.38
CA HIS A 288 30.77 0.30 5.83
C HIS A 288 30.26 -0.14 4.46
N LEU A 289 29.00 0.14 4.15
CA LEU A 289 28.46 -0.01 2.80
C LEU A 289 28.48 1.36 2.13
N ASN A 290 29.10 1.44 0.96
CA ASN A 290 29.05 2.61 0.08
C ASN A 290 28.95 2.12 -1.36
N MET A 291 27.79 2.32 -1.98
CA MET A 291 27.45 1.77 -3.29
C MET A 291 26.64 2.77 -4.11
N ASP A 292 27.10 3.03 -5.33
CA ASP A 292 26.35 3.82 -6.30
C ASP A 292 25.43 2.89 -7.10
N ILE A 293 24.14 3.23 -7.16
CA ILE A 293 23.15 2.52 -7.97
C ILE A 293 22.56 3.48 -8.98
N ASN A 294 22.49 3.06 -10.24
CA ASN A 294 21.84 3.82 -11.30
C ASN A 294 20.44 3.27 -11.60
N ARG A 295 19.59 4.10 -12.19
CA ARG A 295 18.19 3.75 -12.52
C ARG A 295 18.10 2.52 -13.43
N ALA A 296 18.97 2.42 -14.43
CA ALA A 296 18.94 1.30 -15.38
C ALA A 296 19.22 -0.04 -14.70
N THR A 297 20.12 -0.07 -13.71
CA THR A 297 20.34 -1.26 -12.86
C THR A 297 19.09 -1.60 -12.07
N PHE A 298 18.46 -0.62 -11.40
CA PHE A 298 17.23 -0.85 -10.66
C PHE A 298 16.09 -1.37 -11.56
N GLU A 299 15.87 -0.73 -12.71
CA GLU A 299 14.86 -1.15 -13.69
C GLU A 299 15.12 -2.56 -14.23
N GLN A 300 16.38 -2.93 -14.44
CA GLN A 300 16.75 -4.30 -14.80
C GLN A 300 16.40 -5.31 -13.70
N LEU A 301 16.57 -4.94 -12.43
CA LEU A 301 16.29 -5.81 -11.28
C LEU A 301 14.79 -6.08 -11.07
N ILE A 302 13.94 -5.13 -11.45
CA ILE A 302 12.47 -5.23 -11.28
C ILE A 302 11.73 -5.54 -12.57
N GLY A 303 12.40 -5.57 -13.73
CA GLY A 303 11.75 -5.68 -15.04
C GLY A 303 10.79 -6.87 -15.16
N ASP A 304 11.17 -8.04 -14.65
CA ASP A 304 10.28 -9.22 -14.67
C ASP A 304 9.07 -9.09 -13.75
N LEU A 305 9.14 -8.25 -12.70
CA LEU A 305 8.01 -7.96 -11.82
C LEU A 305 7.02 -7.01 -12.50
N VAL A 306 7.52 -6.00 -13.23
CA VAL A 306 6.69 -5.10 -14.04
C VAL A 306 6.06 -5.86 -15.21
N ASP A 307 6.82 -6.74 -15.88
CA ASP A 307 6.29 -7.55 -16.99
C ASP A 307 5.12 -8.47 -16.57
N LYS A 308 5.04 -8.87 -15.29
CA LYS A 308 3.91 -9.67 -14.77
C LYS A 308 2.58 -8.91 -14.76
N THR A 309 2.59 -7.58 -14.81
CA THR A 309 1.37 -6.77 -14.79
C THR A 309 0.66 -6.76 -16.14
N VAL A 310 1.44 -6.86 -17.24
CA VAL A 310 0.94 -6.82 -18.62
C VAL A 310 -0.10 -7.90 -18.94
N PRO A 311 0.12 -9.19 -18.66
CA PRO A 311 -0.90 -10.21 -18.91
C PRO A 311 -2.19 -10.03 -18.11
N GLN A 312 -2.17 -9.32 -16.97
CA GLN A 312 -3.39 -9.02 -16.23
C GLN A 312 -4.16 -7.87 -16.88
N MET A 313 -3.46 -6.86 -17.42
CA MET A 313 -4.10 -5.80 -18.21
C MET A 313 -4.78 -6.37 -19.47
N GLU A 314 -4.15 -7.35 -20.14
CA GLU A 314 -4.75 -8.05 -21.29
C GLU A 314 -6.04 -8.78 -20.89
N LYS A 315 -6.03 -9.54 -19.79
CA LYS A 315 -7.21 -10.25 -19.30
C LYS A 315 -8.35 -9.31 -18.90
N ALA A 316 -8.03 -8.19 -18.24
CA ALA A 316 -9.03 -7.21 -17.84
C ALA A 316 -9.74 -6.59 -19.05
N LEU A 317 -8.99 -6.25 -20.11
CA LEU A 317 -9.58 -5.82 -21.39
C LEU A 317 -10.41 -6.92 -22.05
N ASP A 318 -9.89 -8.15 -22.11
CA ASP A 318 -10.59 -9.27 -22.74
C ASP A 318 -11.92 -9.62 -22.05
N GLU A 319 -11.97 -9.60 -20.71
CA GLU A 319 -13.19 -9.90 -19.94
C GLU A 319 -14.19 -8.75 -19.97
N SER A 320 -13.71 -7.50 -19.89
CA SER A 320 -14.58 -6.32 -19.99
C SER A 320 -15.19 -6.17 -21.39
N GLY A 321 -14.57 -6.75 -22.42
CA GLY A 321 -15.02 -6.66 -23.81
C GLY A 321 -14.55 -5.38 -24.52
N HIS A 322 -13.67 -4.60 -23.90
CA HIS A 322 -13.05 -3.41 -24.47
C HIS A 322 -11.71 -3.72 -25.12
N SER A 323 -11.37 -2.97 -26.17
CA SER A 323 -10.02 -2.93 -26.71
C SER A 323 -9.23 -1.77 -26.10
N LYS A 324 -7.90 -1.79 -26.27
CA LYS A 324 -7.02 -0.70 -25.83
C LYS A 324 -7.45 0.68 -26.34
N SER A 325 -8.00 0.75 -27.56
CA SER A 325 -8.46 2.00 -28.17
C SER A 325 -9.83 2.47 -27.68
N ASP A 326 -10.55 1.63 -26.93
CA ASP A 326 -11.82 2.01 -26.31
C ASP A 326 -11.60 2.64 -24.93
N VAL A 327 -10.40 2.50 -24.33
CA VAL A 327 -10.04 3.14 -23.05
C VAL A 327 -9.73 4.61 -23.29
N ASP A 328 -10.54 5.48 -22.70
CA ASP A 328 -10.39 6.94 -22.81
C ASP A 328 -9.29 7.47 -21.88
N GLU A 329 -9.18 6.92 -20.67
CA GLU A 329 -8.28 7.42 -19.64
C GLU A 329 -7.62 6.28 -18.86
N VAL A 330 -6.32 6.45 -18.55
CA VAL A 330 -5.53 5.49 -17.76
C VAL A 330 -5.08 6.15 -16.47
N ILE A 331 -5.63 5.73 -15.35
CA ILE A 331 -5.37 6.30 -14.02
C ILE A 331 -4.34 5.45 -13.29
N LEU A 332 -3.28 6.10 -12.78
CA LEU A 332 -2.29 5.46 -11.93
C LEU A 332 -2.60 5.70 -10.45
N VAL A 333 -2.60 4.62 -9.68
CA VAL A 333 -2.84 4.63 -8.24
C VAL A 333 -1.69 3.89 -7.53
N GLY A 334 -1.33 4.34 -6.34
CA GLY A 334 -0.28 3.70 -5.53
C GLY A 334 1.13 4.21 -5.84
N GLY A 335 1.94 4.37 -4.79
CA GLY A 335 3.24 5.02 -4.88
C GLY A 335 4.26 4.35 -5.81
N SER A 336 4.16 3.04 -6.06
CA SER A 336 5.10 2.31 -6.93
C SER A 336 4.87 2.64 -8.42
N THR A 337 3.73 3.23 -8.79
CA THR A 337 3.49 3.77 -10.14
C THR A 337 4.34 5.00 -10.47
N ARG A 338 5.04 5.58 -9.48
CA ARG A 338 5.99 6.68 -9.70
C ARG A 338 7.29 6.22 -10.36
N VAL A 339 7.56 4.91 -10.40
CA VAL A 339 8.73 4.34 -11.08
C VAL A 339 8.60 4.53 -12.59
N PRO A 340 9.58 5.15 -13.29
CA PRO A 340 9.50 5.44 -14.72
C PRO A 340 9.20 4.22 -15.58
N LEU A 341 9.89 3.09 -15.35
CA LEU A 341 9.62 1.83 -16.07
C LEU A 341 8.15 1.38 -15.98
N VAL A 342 7.48 1.60 -14.83
CA VAL A 342 6.07 1.24 -14.67
C VAL A 342 5.20 2.13 -15.55
N GLN A 343 5.43 3.45 -15.53
CA GLN A 343 4.69 4.40 -16.38
C GLN A 343 4.89 4.09 -17.85
N GLU A 344 6.14 3.91 -18.29
CA GLU A 344 6.49 3.58 -19.67
C GLU A 344 5.81 2.27 -20.11
N THR A 345 5.79 1.25 -19.26
CA THR A 345 5.13 -0.03 -19.57
C THR A 345 3.62 0.13 -19.75
N VAL A 346 2.97 0.94 -18.90
CA VAL A 346 1.53 1.20 -18.99
C VAL A 346 1.20 2.05 -20.22
N GLU A 347 1.97 3.10 -20.48
CA GLU A 347 1.82 3.98 -21.66
C GLU A 347 2.03 3.19 -22.96
N ASP A 348 3.07 2.36 -23.04
CA ASP A 348 3.33 1.49 -24.20
C ASP A 348 2.22 0.44 -24.38
N PHE A 349 1.66 -0.07 -23.27
CA PHE A 349 0.59 -1.06 -23.34
C PHE A 349 -0.70 -0.45 -23.91
N PHE A 350 -1.18 0.68 -23.36
CA PHE A 350 -2.42 1.31 -23.81
C PHE A 350 -2.26 2.17 -25.07
N GLY A 351 -1.04 2.62 -25.36
CA GLY A 351 -0.73 3.49 -26.51
C GLY A 351 -1.13 4.95 -26.30
N GLN A 352 -1.25 5.38 -25.04
CA GLN A 352 -1.60 6.74 -24.64
C GLN A 352 -0.89 7.15 -23.34
N ASP A 353 -0.78 8.46 -23.11
CA ASP A 353 -0.19 9.01 -21.89
C ASP A 353 -1.08 8.67 -20.67
N VAL A 354 -0.47 8.40 -19.52
CA VAL A 354 -1.21 8.20 -18.28
C VAL A 354 -1.77 9.51 -17.72
N ASN A 355 -2.92 9.42 -17.07
CA ASN A 355 -3.57 10.55 -16.42
C ASN A 355 -2.78 10.98 -15.17
N LYS A 356 -2.57 12.29 -15.03
CA LYS A 356 -1.81 12.92 -13.93
C LYS A 356 -2.64 13.93 -13.14
N SER A 357 -3.97 13.96 -13.33
CA SER A 357 -4.86 14.90 -12.64
C SER A 357 -5.11 14.51 -11.19
N VAL A 358 -5.04 13.21 -10.86
CA VAL A 358 -5.24 12.69 -9.51
C VAL A 358 -3.92 12.41 -8.79
N ASN A 359 -3.92 12.57 -7.47
CA ASN A 359 -2.78 12.21 -6.64
C ASN A 359 -2.82 10.70 -6.32
N PRO A 360 -1.85 9.90 -6.78
CA PRO A 360 -1.87 8.44 -6.62
C PRO A 360 -1.81 7.99 -5.15
N ASP A 361 -1.39 8.85 -4.22
CA ASP A 361 -1.32 8.54 -2.80
C ASP A 361 -2.61 8.90 -2.03
N GLU A 362 -3.51 9.70 -2.60
CA GLU A 362 -4.68 10.25 -1.89
C GLU A 362 -6.02 9.83 -2.50
N VAL A 363 -6.03 9.57 -3.82
CA VAL A 363 -7.25 9.36 -4.63
C VAL A 363 -8.15 8.25 -4.07
N VAL A 364 -7.57 7.18 -3.54
CA VAL A 364 -8.32 6.06 -2.95
C VAL A 364 -9.08 6.51 -1.70
N SER A 365 -8.44 7.24 -0.80
CA SER A 365 -9.08 7.71 0.44
C SER A 365 -10.17 8.75 0.17
N LEU A 366 -9.95 9.63 -0.82
CA LEU A 366 -10.95 10.60 -1.28
C LEU A 366 -12.19 9.86 -1.81
N GLY A 367 -11.99 8.80 -2.60
CA GLY A 367 -13.06 7.93 -3.08
C GLY A 367 -13.84 7.24 -1.96
N ALA A 368 -13.13 6.76 -0.94
CA ALA A 368 -13.76 6.16 0.23
C ALA A 368 -14.60 7.19 1.03
N ALA A 369 -14.15 8.45 1.10
CA ALA A 369 -14.92 9.53 1.72
C ALA A 369 -16.18 9.87 0.92
N ILE A 370 -16.07 9.96 -0.42
CA ILE A 370 -17.23 10.13 -1.32
C ILE A 370 -18.24 9.00 -1.10
N GLN A 371 -17.77 7.75 -1.05
CA GLN A 371 -18.63 6.61 -0.76
C GLN A 371 -19.31 6.74 0.62
N GLY A 372 -18.63 7.29 1.62
CA GLY A 372 -19.21 7.63 2.92
C GLY A 372 -20.35 8.65 2.77
N GLY A 373 -20.13 9.71 1.98
CA GLY A 373 -21.13 10.73 1.64
C GLY A 373 -22.36 10.16 0.92
N VAL A 374 -22.18 9.19 0.01
CA VAL A 374 -23.30 8.49 -0.66
C VAL A 374 -24.13 7.69 0.36
N LEU A 375 -23.49 7.07 1.36
CA LEU A 375 -24.18 6.28 2.38
C LEU A 375 -24.94 7.15 3.40
N SER A 376 -24.43 8.35 3.71
CA SER A 376 -25.11 9.32 4.55
C SER A 376 -26.21 10.10 3.83
N GLY A 377 -26.22 10.07 2.49
CA GLY A 377 -27.13 10.84 1.64
C GLY A 377 -26.71 12.31 1.49
N ASP A 378 -25.44 12.61 1.74
CA ASP A 378 -24.84 13.93 1.49
C ASP A 378 -24.36 14.08 0.04
N VAL A 379 -24.06 12.96 -0.64
CA VAL A 379 -23.74 12.91 -2.08
C VAL A 379 -24.92 12.26 -2.82
N ASP A 380 -25.59 13.05 -3.64
CA ASP A 380 -26.72 12.60 -4.48
C ASP A 380 -26.22 12.05 -5.84
N ASP A 381 -27.09 11.30 -6.53
CA ASP A 381 -26.94 10.90 -7.94
C ASP A 381 -25.70 10.04 -8.31
N VAL A 382 -25.07 9.36 -7.35
CA VAL A 382 -24.00 8.36 -7.59
C VAL A 382 -24.52 6.93 -7.42
N LEU A 383 -24.32 6.08 -8.42
CA LEU A 383 -24.63 4.65 -8.40
C LEU A 383 -23.37 3.81 -8.69
N LEU A 384 -22.97 2.99 -7.72
CA LEU A 384 -21.85 2.06 -7.86
C LEU A 384 -22.32 0.64 -8.19
N LEU A 385 -21.79 0.05 -9.26
CA LEU A 385 -21.98 -1.35 -9.65
C LEU A 385 -20.62 -2.05 -9.68
N ASP A 386 -20.33 -2.82 -8.63
CA ASP A 386 -19.07 -3.57 -8.47
C ASP A 386 -19.32 -5.09 -8.69
N VAL A 387 -18.26 -5.86 -8.96
CA VAL A 387 -18.31 -7.30 -9.37
C VAL A 387 -17.87 -8.29 -8.30
#